data_AF-A0A945YM18-F1
#
_entry.id   AF-A0A945YM18-F1
#
_cell.length_a   1.000
_cell.length_b   1.000
_cell.length_c   1.000
_cell.angle_alpha   90.00
_cell.angle_beta   90.00
_cell.angle_gamma   90.00
#
_symmetry.space_group_name_H-M   'P 1'
#
loop_
_entity.id
_entity.type
_entity.pdbx_description
1 polymer ?
#
loop_
_entity_poly.entity_id
_entity_poly.type
_entity_poly.pdbx_seq_one_letter_code
_entity_poly.pdbx_strand_id
1 'polypeptide(L)'
;MDKLFGKYGLPLEVMFCKKCTMNNQRPSSTVEFKQKKGEKKRTLAFGEDGVCEACLYAEQKKSINWDNRHKELEELCNRFRRNDGRYDVVVPGSGGKDSVQAAHILKYKYNMNPILITWPPALYTDIGRRNFDAWLDAGFANYTYNQNKKLHRFLTKNAFLNLGHPFQPFI
;
A
#
# COMPACT_ATOMS: atom_id res chain seq x y z
N MET A 1 10.36 28.67 -26.49
CA MET A 1 11.25 27.55 -26.85
C MET A 1 10.69 26.29 -26.23
N ASP A 2 10.33 25.29 -27.04
CA ASP A 2 9.86 24.01 -26.51
C ASP A 2 10.96 23.34 -25.69
N LYS A 3 10.64 22.91 -24.47
CA LYS A 3 11.59 22.15 -23.64
C LYS A 3 11.97 20.87 -24.37
N LEU A 4 13.26 20.72 -24.69
CA LEU A 4 13.82 19.49 -25.25
C LEU A 4 13.86 18.41 -24.18
N PHE A 5 13.41 17.20 -24.51
CA PHE A 5 13.43 16.04 -23.62
C PHE A 5 14.08 14.87 -24.34
N GLY A 6 14.73 14.00 -23.56
CA GLY A 6 15.22 12.71 -24.02
C GLY A 6 14.10 11.70 -24.29
N LYS A 7 14.49 10.47 -24.62
CA LYS A 7 13.56 9.36 -24.85
C LYS A 7 12.58 9.23 -23.67
N TYR A 8 11.30 9.00 -23.96
CA TYR A 8 10.23 8.86 -22.97
C TYR A 8 9.94 10.11 -22.09
N GLY A 9 10.41 11.29 -22.51
CA GLY A 9 10.19 12.54 -21.76
C GLY A 9 11.17 12.76 -20.62
N LEU A 10 12.30 12.03 -20.60
CA LEU A 10 13.33 12.18 -19.57
C LEU A 10 14.07 13.52 -19.69
N PRO A 11 14.49 14.13 -18.57
CA PRO A 11 15.42 15.27 -18.61
C PRO A 11 16.72 14.88 -19.32
N LEU A 12 17.25 15.78 -20.17
CA LEU A 12 18.52 15.56 -20.87
C LEU A 12 19.72 15.65 -19.92
N GLU A 13 19.68 16.59 -18.99
CA GLU A 13 20.69 16.74 -17.95
C GLU A 13 20.41 15.76 -16.80
N VAL A 14 21.39 14.89 -16.52
CA VAL A 14 21.31 13.92 -15.43
C VAL A 14 21.85 14.56 -14.16
N MET A 15 20.98 14.68 -13.16
CA MET A 15 21.32 15.19 -11.84
C MET A 15 21.18 14.09 -10.80
N PHE A 16 22.04 14.12 -9.77
CA PHE A 16 22.01 13.18 -8.65
C PHE A 16 21.69 13.90 -7.36
N CYS A 17 20.83 13.29 -6.53
CA CYS A 17 20.45 13.88 -5.27
C CYS A 17 21.64 13.92 -4.32
N LYS A 18 21.95 15.09 -3.77
CA LYS A 18 23.05 15.28 -2.81
C LYS A 18 22.93 14.42 -1.54
N LYS A 19 21.72 13.98 -1.18
CA LYS A 19 21.47 13.16 0.03
C LYS A 19 21.42 11.65 -0.23
N CYS A 20 20.72 11.21 -1.27
CA CYS A 20 20.40 9.79 -1.48
C CYS A 20 20.93 9.21 -2.79
N THR A 21 21.70 9.99 -3.56
CA THR A 21 22.30 9.61 -4.84
C THR A 21 21.33 9.09 -5.91
N MET A 22 20.02 9.25 -5.73
CA MET A 22 19.05 8.99 -6.80
C MET A 22 19.17 9.99 -7.92
N ASN A 23 19.02 9.53 -9.15
CA ASN A 23 19.00 10.39 -10.33
C ASN A 23 17.60 10.93 -10.64
N ASN A 24 17.54 12.06 -11.34
CA ASN A 24 16.33 12.70 -11.84
C ASN A 24 15.68 12.00 -13.05
N GLN A 25 16.21 10.85 -13.50
CA GLN A 25 15.59 10.02 -14.54
C GLN A 25 14.67 8.94 -13.97
N ARG A 26 14.67 8.71 -12.65
CA ARG A 26 13.77 7.75 -12.00
C ARG A 26 12.31 8.13 -12.28
N PRO A 27 11.50 7.24 -12.91
CA PRO A 27 10.09 7.52 -13.14
C PRO A 27 9.32 7.63 -11.83
N SER A 28 8.39 8.58 -11.77
CA SER A 28 7.41 8.66 -10.69
C SER A 28 6.25 7.71 -10.97
N SER A 29 5.64 7.18 -9.91
CA SER A 29 4.43 6.36 -10.03
C SER A 29 3.32 7.15 -10.71
N THR A 30 2.57 6.50 -11.58
CA THR A 30 1.47 7.10 -12.33
C THR A 30 0.29 6.13 -12.34
N VAL A 31 -0.93 6.65 -12.25
CA VAL A 31 -2.14 5.81 -12.21
C VAL A 31 -2.25 5.02 -13.51
N GLU A 32 -2.15 3.70 -13.43
CA GLU A 32 -2.02 2.78 -14.55
C GLU A 32 -3.22 2.88 -15.51
N PHE A 33 -4.43 3.06 -14.98
CA PHE A 33 -5.65 3.17 -15.79
C PHE A 33 -5.81 4.51 -16.50
N LYS A 34 -4.99 5.53 -16.17
CA LYS A 34 -5.02 6.85 -16.80
C LYS A 34 -3.89 7.05 -17.82
N GLN A 35 -3.10 6.01 -18.06
CA GLN A 35 -1.95 6.04 -18.98
C GLN A 35 -2.41 6.31 -20.41
N LYS A 36 -1.79 7.27 -21.09
CA LYS A 36 -1.97 7.49 -22.53
C LYS A 36 -0.71 7.16 -23.30
N LYS A 37 -0.86 6.56 -24.49
CA LYS A 37 0.26 6.31 -25.41
C LYS A 37 0.92 7.65 -25.78
N GLY A 38 2.22 7.77 -25.58
CA GLY A 38 3.00 8.99 -25.87
C GLY A 38 3.00 10.04 -24.75
N GLU A 39 2.34 9.79 -23.62
CA GLU A 39 2.39 10.68 -22.46
C GLU A 39 3.81 10.72 -21.85
N LYS A 40 4.37 11.91 -21.70
CA LYS A 40 5.66 12.12 -21.04
C LYS A 40 5.51 11.83 -19.56
N LYS A 41 6.33 10.93 -19.02
CA LYS A 41 6.25 10.55 -17.61
C LYS A 41 6.99 11.55 -16.75
N ARG A 42 6.36 11.93 -15.65
CA ARG A 42 7.03 12.70 -14.59
C ARG A 42 8.13 11.83 -14.02
N THR A 43 9.29 12.43 -13.86
CA THR A 43 10.41 11.83 -13.14
C THR A 43 10.57 12.48 -11.77
N LEU A 44 11.44 11.89 -10.96
CA LEU A 44 11.78 12.38 -9.63
C LEU A 44 12.17 13.87 -9.69
N ALA A 45 11.38 14.72 -9.02
CA ALA A 45 11.60 16.15 -9.02
C ALA A 45 12.75 16.53 -8.05
N PHE A 46 13.47 17.60 -8.40
CA PHE A 46 14.59 18.14 -7.65
C PHE A 46 14.29 19.60 -7.28
N GLY A 47 14.62 19.97 -6.04
CA GLY A 47 14.67 21.37 -5.63
C GLY A 47 15.93 22.07 -6.16
N GLU A 48 15.96 23.38 -6.06
CA GLU A 48 17.12 24.22 -6.43
C GLU A 48 18.36 23.89 -5.60
N ASP A 49 18.16 23.35 -4.40
CA ASP A 49 19.22 22.87 -3.50
C ASP A 49 19.90 21.57 -3.98
N GLY A 50 19.38 20.92 -5.02
CA GLY A 50 19.85 19.64 -5.53
C GLY A 50 19.37 18.43 -4.71
N VAL A 51 18.33 18.60 -3.88
CA VAL A 51 17.71 17.54 -3.10
C VAL A 51 16.43 17.07 -3.81
N CYS A 52 16.22 15.75 -3.87
CA CYS A 52 15.04 15.20 -4.52
C CYS A 52 13.79 15.30 -3.63
N GLU A 53 12.61 15.34 -4.25
CA GLU A 53 11.32 15.45 -3.56
C GLU A 53 11.09 14.37 -2.49
N ALA A 54 11.60 13.15 -2.70
CA ALA A 54 11.49 12.07 -1.74
C ALA A 54 12.30 12.33 -0.46
N CYS A 55 13.49 12.93 -0.60
CA CYS A 55 14.32 13.36 0.53
C CYS A 55 13.70 14.56 1.23
N LEU A 56 13.13 15.52 0.49
CA LEU A 56 12.39 16.65 1.07
C LEU A 56 11.21 16.15 1.90
N TYR A 57 10.42 15.21 1.37
CA TYR A 57 9.32 14.59 2.11
C TYR A 57 9.81 13.79 3.34
N ALA A 58 10.98 13.16 3.26
CA ALA A 58 11.59 12.51 4.41
C ALA A 58 11.94 13.49 5.54
N GLU A 59 12.40 14.70 5.22
CA GLU A 59 12.60 15.76 6.20
C GLU A 59 11.27 16.30 6.74
N GLN A 60 10.27 16.51 5.88
CA GLN A 60 8.93 16.93 6.31
C GLN A 60 8.29 15.93 7.28
N LYS A 61 8.54 14.63 7.11
CA LYS A 61 8.05 13.62 8.07
C LYS A 61 8.62 13.81 9.48
N LYS A 62 9.78 14.48 9.64
CA LYS A 62 10.36 14.77 10.96
C LYS A 62 9.60 15.86 11.72
N SER A 63 8.85 16.72 11.03
CA SER A 63 8.01 17.74 11.68
C SER A 63 6.64 17.21 12.11
N ILE A 64 6.34 15.93 11.86
CA ILE A 64 5.10 15.30 12.30
C ILE A 64 5.10 15.20 13.83
N ASN A 65 4.15 15.90 14.46
CA ASN A 65 3.87 15.72 15.88
C ASN A 65 3.08 14.43 16.09
N TRP A 66 3.77 13.36 16.49
CA TRP A 66 3.17 12.05 16.71
C TRP A 66 2.19 12.02 17.90
N ASP A 67 2.35 12.88 18.89
CA ASP A 67 1.42 12.98 20.02
C ASP A 67 0.07 13.56 19.57
N ASN A 68 0.08 14.59 18.73
CA ASN A 68 -1.15 15.13 18.14
C ASN A 68 -1.82 14.11 17.23
N ARG A 69 -1.06 13.42 16.36
CA ARG A 69 -1.59 12.35 15.51
C ARG A 69 -2.18 11.19 16.33
N HIS A 70 -1.57 10.89 17.47
CA HIS A 70 -2.07 9.88 18.41
C HIS A 70 -3.42 10.30 19.01
N LYS A 71 -3.56 11.55 19.46
CA LYS A 71 -4.82 12.11 19.99
C LYS A 71 -5.93 12.09 18.94
N GLU A 72 -5.64 12.52 17.71
CA GLU A 72 -6.62 12.48 16.61
C GLU A 72 -7.13 11.06 16.34
N LEU A 73 -6.23 10.06 16.38
CA LEU A 73 -6.63 8.65 16.22
C LEU A 73 -7.44 8.15 17.43
N GLU A 74 -7.06 8.52 18.65
CA GLU A 74 -7.80 8.16 19.86
C GLU A 74 -9.21 8.74 19.85
N GLU A 75 -9.37 10.02 19.51
CA GLU A 75 -10.67 10.67 19.33
C GLU A 75 -11.51 9.96 18.27
N LEU A 76 -10.91 9.57 17.15
CA LEU A 76 -11.59 8.80 16.11
C LEU A 76 -12.06 7.43 16.62
N CYS A 77 -11.20 6.70 17.34
CA CYS A 77 -11.57 5.42 17.95
C CYS A 77 -12.70 5.61 18.97
N ASN A 78 -12.62 6.61 19.85
CA ASN A 78 -13.62 6.87 20.89
C ASN A 78 -15.03 7.11 20.31
N ARG A 79 -15.13 7.68 19.11
CA ARG A 79 -16.42 7.91 18.43
C ARG A 79 -17.14 6.63 18.03
N PHE A 80 -16.41 5.53 17.81
CA PHE A 80 -16.96 4.28 17.27
C PHE A 80 -16.79 3.09 18.21
N ARG A 81 -15.88 3.16 19.19
CA ARG A 81 -15.59 2.08 20.13
C ARG A 81 -16.86 1.63 20.85
N ARG A 82 -17.09 0.33 20.84
CA ARG A 82 -18.22 -0.30 21.52
C ARG A 82 -17.79 -0.90 22.86
N ASN A 83 -18.76 -1.08 23.76
CA ASN A 83 -18.60 -1.73 25.06
C ASN A 83 -19.55 -2.93 25.24
N ASP A 84 -20.24 -3.35 24.18
CA ASP A 84 -21.27 -4.40 24.19
C ASP A 84 -20.79 -5.72 23.55
N GLY A 85 -19.49 -5.83 23.24
CA GLY A 85 -18.89 -7.01 22.64
C GLY A 85 -19.15 -7.19 21.14
N ARG A 86 -19.91 -6.29 20.47
CA ARG A 86 -20.04 -6.29 19.01
C ARG A 86 -18.80 -5.70 18.34
N TYR A 87 -18.58 -6.02 17.08
CA TYR A 87 -17.48 -5.45 16.31
C TYR A 87 -17.72 -3.95 16.05
N ASP A 88 -16.66 -3.16 16.13
CA ASP A 88 -16.69 -1.70 15.95
C ASP A 88 -15.70 -1.17 14.90
N VAL A 89 -14.83 -2.04 14.39
CA VAL A 89 -13.90 -1.70 13.30
C VAL A 89 -13.71 -2.87 12.35
N VAL A 90 -13.71 -2.56 11.06
CA VAL A 90 -13.37 -3.50 10.00
C VAL A 90 -11.90 -3.33 9.67
N VAL A 91 -11.13 -4.41 9.75
CA VAL A 91 -9.71 -4.41 9.37
C VAL A 91 -9.52 -5.33 8.15
N PRO A 92 -9.24 -4.78 6.96
CA PRO A 92 -8.82 -5.62 5.84
C PRO A 92 -7.46 -6.23 6.15
N GLY A 93 -7.33 -7.55 6.01
CA GLY A 93 -6.12 -8.25 6.43
C GLY A 93 -5.85 -9.54 5.68
N SER A 94 -4.63 -9.69 5.17
CA SER A 94 -4.18 -10.87 4.45
C SER A 94 -3.35 -11.83 5.31
N GLY A 95 -3.06 -11.47 6.56
CA GLY A 95 -2.05 -12.14 7.40
C GLY A 95 -0.64 -11.53 7.27
N GLY A 96 -0.50 -10.45 6.51
CA GLY A 96 0.73 -9.66 6.45
C GLY A 96 0.99 -8.85 7.71
N LYS A 97 2.27 -8.54 7.97
CA LYS A 97 2.73 -7.82 9.18
C LYS A 97 1.95 -6.53 9.45
N ASP A 98 1.64 -5.76 8.40
CA ASP A 98 1.05 -4.43 8.55
C ASP A 98 -0.43 -4.53 9.00
N SER A 99 -1.20 -5.45 8.40
CA SER A 99 -2.60 -5.69 8.81
C SER A 99 -2.69 -6.33 10.21
N VAL A 100 -1.75 -7.22 10.52
CA VAL A 100 -1.64 -7.85 11.85
C VAL A 100 -1.36 -6.78 12.89
N GLN A 101 -0.38 -5.91 12.65
CA GLN A 101 -0.02 -4.82 13.55
C GLN A 101 -1.17 -3.83 13.74
N ALA A 102 -1.86 -3.46 12.65
CA ALA A 102 -3.01 -2.56 12.74
C ALA A 102 -4.13 -3.14 13.62
N ALA A 103 -4.54 -4.38 13.38
CA ALA A 103 -5.58 -5.01 14.20
C ALA A 103 -5.14 -5.23 15.65
N HIS A 104 -3.87 -5.58 15.88
CA HIS A 104 -3.30 -5.77 17.21
C HIS A 104 -3.32 -4.46 18.01
N ILE A 105 -2.85 -3.36 17.43
CA ILE A 105 -2.90 -2.04 18.08
C ILE A 105 -4.35 -1.64 18.35
N LEU A 106 -5.26 -1.78 17.38
CA LEU A 106 -6.68 -1.43 17.56
C LEU A 106 -7.29 -2.23 18.73
N LYS A 107 -7.04 -3.54 18.80
CA LYS A 107 -7.59 -4.40 19.84
C LYS A 107 -7.01 -4.10 21.22
N TYR A 108 -5.68 -4.11 21.35
CA TYR A 108 -5.04 -4.11 22.67
C TYR A 108 -4.67 -2.72 23.18
N LYS A 109 -4.29 -1.79 22.29
CA LYS A 109 -3.94 -0.42 22.69
C LYS A 109 -5.16 0.49 22.72
N TYR A 110 -6.04 0.37 21.73
CA TYR A 110 -7.22 1.22 21.60
C TYR A 110 -8.51 0.57 22.08
N ASN A 111 -8.45 -0.64 22.64
CA ASN A 111 -9.61 -1.37 23.17
C ASN A 111 -10.81 -1.41 22.20
N MET A 112 -10.53 -1.52 20.91
CA MET A 112 -11.54 -1.72 19.85
C MET A 112 -11.79 -3.23 19.69
N ASN A 113 -12.90 -3.59 19.07
CA ASN A 113 -13.24 -4.97 18.73
C ASN A 113 -13.24 -5.18 17.20
N PRO A 114 -12.10 -5.57 16.61
CA PRO A 114 -11.97 -5.71 15.17
C PRO A 114 -12.62 -6.98 14.61
N ILE A 115 -13.26 -6.85 13.45
CA ILE A 115 -13.55 -7.96 12.53
C ILE A 115 -12.59 -7.89 11.34
N LEU A 116 -11.89 -8.99 11.09
CA LEU A 116 -10.96 -9.08 9.95
C LEU A 116 -11.72 -9.45 8.69
N ILE A 117 -11.39 -8.81 7.56
CA ILE A 117 -11.90 -9.17 6.23
C ILE A 117 -10.73 -9.57 5.34
N THR A 118 -10.78 -10.78 4.80
CA THR A 118 -9.70 -11.34 3.97
C THR A 118 -10.18 -11.63 2.56
N TRP A 119 -9.51 -11.01 1.59
CA TRP A 119 -9.47 -11.46 0.22
C TRP A 119 -8.20 -12.31 0.04
N PRO A 120 -8.32 -13.65 0.02
CA PRO A 120 -7.17 -14.55 0.09
C PRO A 120 -6.37 -14.51 -1.22
N PRO A 121 -5.04 -14.70 -1.16
CA PRO A 121 -4.20 -14.83 -2.35
C PRO A 121 -4.66 -16.01 -3.21
N ALA A 122 -4.36 -15.96 -4.51
CA ALA A 122 -4.67 -17.05 -5.43
C ALA A 122 -4.08 -18.39 -4.97
N LEU A 123 -2.90 -18.33 -4.34
CA LEU A 123 -2.23 -19.45 -3.68
C LEU A 123 -1.57 -18.93 -2.40
N TYR A 124 -1.73 -19.66 -1.29
CA TYR A 124 -0.97 -19.40 -0.08
C TYR A 124 0.42 -20.02 -0.17
N THR A 125 1.41 -19.34 0.42
CA THR A 125 2.65 -20.01 0.83
C THR A 125 2.44 -20.63 2.21
N ASP A 126 3.23 -21.64 2.56
CA ASP A 126 3.13 -22.32 3.87
C ASP A 126 3.32 -21.33 5.03
N ILE A 127 4.29 -20.42 4.89
CA ILE A 127 4.55 -19.36 5.88
C ILE A 127 3.37 -18.39 5.97
N GLY A 128 2.81 -17.98 4.82
CA GLY A 128 1.65 -17.10 4.79
C GLY A 128 0.42 -17.73 5.46
N ARG A 129 0.19 -19.02 5.21
CA ARG A 129 -0.88 -19.78 5.86
C ARG A 129 -0.67 -19.88 7.37
N ARG A 130 0.53 -20.27 7.80
CA ARG A 130 0.92 -20.35 9.22
C ARG A 130 0.73 -19.02 9.95
N ASN A 131 1.18 -17.92 9.35
CA ASN A 131 1.00 -16.58 9.94
C ASN A 131 -0.48 -16.20 10.06
N PHE A 132 -1.28 -16.54 9.04
CA PHE A 132 -2.71 -16.27 9.06
C PHE A 132 -3.42 -17.13 10.12
N ASP A 133 -3.11 -18.43 10.24
CA ASP A 133 -3.65 -19.30 11.30
C ASP A 133 -3.28 -18.77 12.70
N ALA A 134 -2.00 -18.48 12.94
CA ALA A 134 -1.54 -17.96 14.23
C ALA A 134 -2.24 -16.62 14.61
N TRP A 135 -2.60 -15.81 13.62
CA TRP A 135 -3.35 -14.58 13.85
C TRP A 135 -4.79 -14.84 14.30
N LEU A 136 -5.45 -15.87 13.74
CA LEU A 136 -6.78 -16.29 14.19
C LEU A 136 -6.72 -16.91 15.58
N ASP A 137 -5.72 -17.76 15.84
CA ASP A 137 -5.49 -18.40 17.14
C ASP A 137 -5.23 -17.38 18.26
N ALA A 138 -4.71 -16.19 17.92
CA ALA A 138 -4.58 -15.07 18.86
C ALA A 138 -5.92 -14.44 19.27
N GLY A 139 -7.05 -14.95 18.78
CA GLY A 139 -8.39 -14.51 19.17
C GLY A 139 -8.97 -13.40 18.30
N PHE A 140 -8.63 -13.38 17.01
CA PHE A 140 -9.24 -12.47 16.03
C PHE A 140 -10.31 -13.19 15.22
N ALA A 141 -11.50 -12.59 15.13
CA ALA A 141 -12.54 -13.09 14.24
C ALA A 141 -12.26 -12.65 12.80
N ASN A 142 -12.62 -13.50 11.84
CA ASN A 142 -12.34 -13.25 10.43
C ASN A 142 -13.46 -13.72 9.51
N TYR A 143 -13.73 -12.92 8.48
CA TYR A 143 -14.50 -13.31 7.31
C TYR A 143 -13.57 -13.38 6.10
N THR A 144 -13.37 -14.60 5.57
CA THR A 144 -12.60 -14.83 4.35
C THR A 144 -13.53 -15.07 3.17
N TYR A 145 -13.40 -14.26 2.12
CA TYR A 145 -14.12 -14.49 0.87
C TYR A 145 -13.41 -15.56 0.02
N ASN A 146 -14.14 -16.56 -0.46
CA ASN A 146 -13.60 -17.54 -1.40
C ASN A 146 -14.08 -17.24 -2.82
N GLN A 147 -13.15 -16.88 -3.71
CA GLN A 147 -13.48 -16.62 -5.11
C GLN A 147 -13.89 -17.92 -5.82
N ASN A 148 -14.66 -17.82 -6.91
CA ASN A 148 -14.84 -18.94 -7.84
C ASN A 148 -13.48 -19.32 -8.45
N LYS A 149 -12.85 -20.37 -7.90
CA LYS A 149 -11.49 -20.79 -8.27
C LYS A 149 -11.39 -21.22 -9.74
N LYS A 150 -12.47 -21.71 -10.35
CA LYS A 150 -12.48 -22.08 -11.78
C LYS A 150 -12.38 -20.81 -12.65
N LEU A 151 -13.21 -19.82 -12.35
CA LEU A 151 -13.18 -18.53 -13.05
C LEU A 151 -11.87 -17.79 -12.81
N HIS A 152 -11.41 -17.72 -11.55
CA HIS A 152 -10.16 -17.04 -11.21
C HIS A 152 -8.95 -17.67 -11.92
N ARG A 153 -8.85 -19.00 -11.98
CA ARG A 153 -7.78 -19.69 -12.74
C ARG A 153 -7.85 -19.37 -14.23
N PHE A 154 -9.06 -19.37 -14.80
CA PHE A 154 -9.27 -19.02 -16.20
C PHE A 154 -8.80 -17.59 -16.50
N LEU A 155 -9.20 -16.62 -15.68
CA LEU A 155 -8.81 -15.22 -15.83
C LEU A 155 -7.30 -15.03 -15.61
N THR A 156 -6.71 -15.67 -14.59
CA THR A 156 -5.26 -15.59 -14.31
C THR A 156 -4.44 -16.13 -15.47
N LYS A 157 -4.85 -17.27 -16.06
CA LYS A 157 -4.19 -17.82 -17.26
C LYS A 157 -4.27 -16.85 -18.43
N ASN A 158 -5.46 -16.30 -18.71
CA ASN A 158 -5.62 -15.35 -19.81
C ASN A 158 -4.86 -14.04 -19.58
N ALA A 159 -4.83 -13.52 -18.37
CA ALA A 159 -4.07 -12.33 -18.02
C ALA A 159 -2.55 -12.56 -18.19
N PHE A 160 -2.06 -13.74 -17.78
CA PHE A 160 -0.67 -14.12 -18.03
C PHE A 160 -0.36 -14.18 -19.53
N LEU A 161 -1.17 -14.92 -20.30
CA LEU A 161 -0.90 -15.16 -21.73
C LEU A 161 -1.02 -13.88 -22.58
N ASN A 162 -2.00 -13.01 -22.29
CA ASN A 162 -2.29 -11.84 -23.12
C ASN A 162 -1.61 -10.56 -22.62
N LEU A 163 -1.37 -10.43 -21.31
CA LEU A 163 -0.84 -9.20 -20.70
C LEU A 163 0.53 -9.40 -20.03
N GLY A 164 1.00 -10.63 -19.86
CA GLY A 164 2.20 -10.94 -19.07
C GLY A 164 2.02 -10.68 -17.57
N HIS A 165 0.79 -10.44 -17.10
CA HIS A 165 0.50 -10.02 -15.73
C HIS A 165 -0.53 -10.95 -15.07
N PRO A 166 -0.11 -12.07 -14.44
CA PRO A 166 -1.01 -13.09 -13.90
C PRO A 166 -1.85 -12.60 -12.71
N PHE A 167 -1.42 -11.53 -12.07
CA PHE A 167 -2.07 -10.95 -10.89
C PHE A 167 -3.21 -9.99 -11.26
N GLN A 168 -3.45 -9.73 -12.55
CA GLN A 168 -4.49 -8.81 -12.99
C GLN A 168 -5.89 -9.12 -12.43
N PRO A 169 -6.35 -10.39 -12.35
CA PRO A 169 -7.68 -10.70 -11.84
C PRO A 169 -7.84 -10.53 -10.32
N PHE A 170 -6.74 -10.27 -9.61
CA PHE A 170 -6.73 -10.03 -8.17
C PHE A 170 -6.92 -8.55 -7.83
N ILE A 171 -6.55 -7.65 -8.76
CA ILE A 171 -6.64 -6.18 -8.64
C ILE A 171 -8.01 -5.72 -9.17
#